data_AF-A0AAV5Z2H6-F1
#
_entry.id   AF-A0AAV5Z2H6-F1
#
_cell.length_a   1.000
_cell.length_b   1.000
_cell.length_c   1.000
_cell.angle_alpha   90.00
_cell.angle_beta   90.00
_cell.angle_gamma   90.00
#
_symmetry.space_group_name_H-M   'P 1'
#
loop_
_entity.id
_entity.type
_entity.pdbx_description
1 polymer ?
#
loop_
_entity_poly.entity_id
_entity_poly.type
_entity_poly.pdbx_seq_one_letter_code
_entity_poly.pdbx_strand_id
1 'polypeptide(L)' 'MRLQSFYPIVVTEHLTACRDFYRRWFGPAVVFEATWFVLLSAGDAGPANLAFMPC' A
#
# COMPACT_ATOMS: atom_id res chain seq x y z
N MET A 1 -24.40 3.01 -11.46
CA MET A 1 -22.99 2.84 -11.01
C MET A 1 -22.92 3.09 -9.51
N ARG A 2 -22.28 2.20 -8.73
CA ARG A 2 -22.05 2.38 -7.27
C ARG A 2 -20.56 2.19 -6.98
N LEU A 3 -19.96 3.15 -6.29
CA LEU A 3 -18.58 3.07 -5.80
C LEU A 3 -18.44 1.87 -4.86
N GLN A 4 -17.51 0.95 -5.15
CA GLN A 4 -17.31 -0.28 -4.37
C GLN A 4 -16.20 -0.10 -3.33
N SER A 5 -15.08 0.49 -3.73
CA SER A 5 -13.92 0.73 -2.87
C SER A 5 -13.05 1.83 -3.45
N PHE A 6 -12.22 2.43 -2.60
CA PHE A 6 -11.15 3.34 -2.98
C PHE A 6 -10.01 3.19 -1.98
N TYR A 7 -8.78 3.50 -2.40
CA TYR A 7 -7.62 3.54 -1.51
C TYR A 7 -6.66 4.64 -1.97
N PRO A 8 -5.92 5.25 -1.04
CA PRO A 8 -4.96 6.30 -1.37
C PRO A 8 -3.69 5.74 -2.01
N ILE A 9 -3.05 6.57 -2.82
CA ILE A 9 -1.68 6.38 -3.31
C ILE A 9 -0.83 7.53 -2.76
N VAL A 10 0.26 7.21 -2.10
CA VAL A 10 1.21 8.19 -1.55
C VAL A 10 2.43 8.28 -2.45
N VAL A 11 2.77 9.50 -2.88
CA VAL A 11 4.01 9.76 -3.64
C VAL A 11 5.15 10.02 -2.66
N THR A 12 6.30 9.37 -2.84
CA THR A 12 7.40 9.39 -1.87
C THR A 12 8.76 9.11 -2.52
N GLU A 13 9.82 9.79 -2.10
CA GLU A 13 11.21 9.44 -2.47
C GLU A 13 11.71 8.13 -1.82
N HIS A 14 10.93 7.57 -0.89
CA HIS A 14 11.35 6.48 -0.02
C HIS A 14 10.46 5.24 -0.13
N LEU A 15 10.21 4.79 -1.37
CA LEU A 15 9.26 3.71 -1.68
C LEU A 15 9.41 2.47 -0.76
N THR A 16 10.63 1.91 -0.70
CA THR A 16 10.93 0.71 0.09
C THR A 16 10.82 0.96 1.60
N ALA A 17 11.25 2.13 2.08
CA ALA A 17 11.17 2.45 3.51
C ALA A 17 9.72 2.66 3.97
N CYS A 18 8.87 3.27 3.13
CA CYS A 18 7.44 3.37 3.38
C CYS A 18 6.80 1.97 3.46
N ARG A 19 7.06 1.09 2.49
CA ARG A 19 6.62 -0.31 2.53
C ARG A 19 7.00 -0.96 3.86
N ASP A 20 8.27 -0.89 4.24
CA ASP A 20 8.79 -1.56 5.44
C ASP A 20 8.24 -0.98 6.74
N PHE A 21 8.08 0.33 6.82
CA PHE A 21 7.45 1.01 7.95
C PHE A 21 6.04 0.48 8.19
N TYR A 22 5.21 0.45 7.14
CA TYR A 22 3.82 0.01 7.29
C TYR A 22 3.73 -1.47 7.64
N ARG A 23 4.48 -2.33 6.95
CA ARG A 23 4.54 -3.77 7.26
C ARG A 23 4.96 -4.03 8.70
N ARG A 24 5.98 -3.32 9.20
CA ARG A 24 6.51 -3.52 10.54
C ARG A 24 5.53 -3.12 11.64
N TRP A 25 4.86 -1.98 11.49
CA TRP A 25 4.07 -1.39 12.58
C TRP A 25 2.57 -1.69 12.49
N PHE A 26 2.06 -1.95 11.30
CA PHE A 26 0.63 -2.17 11.06
C PHE A 26 0.31 -3.57 10.50
N GLY A 27 1.33 -4.33 10.08
CA GLY A 27 1.17 -5.70 9.60
C GLY A 27 0.47 -5.96 8.26
N PRO A 28 0.22 -5.00 7.33
CA PRO A 28 -0.36 -5.34 6.03
C PRO A 28 0.65 -6.14 5.18
N ALA A 29 0.12 -6.99 4.29
CA ALA A 29 0.92 -7.77 3.37
C ALA A 29 1.19 -6.99 2.08
N VAL A 30 2.35 -7.25 1.46
CA VAL A 30 2.62 -6.81 0.08
C VAL A 30 1.83 -7.71 -0.86
N VAL A 31 0.97 -7.12 -1.68
CA VAL A 31 0.21 -7.87 -2.70
C VAL A 31 0.69 -7.59 -4.12
N PHE A 32 1.41 -6.48 -4.32
CA PHE A 32 2.12 -6.17 -5.54
C PHE A 32 3.33 -5.28 -5.24
N GLU A 33 4.45 -5.54 -5.90
CA GLU A 33 5.67 -4.74 -5.77
C GLU A 33 6.45 -4.68 -7.09
N ALA A 34 6.87 -3.47 -7.46
CA ALA A 34 7.74 -3.15 -8.57
C ALA A 34 8.60 -1.92 -8.22
N THR A 35 9.61 -1.63 -9.03
CA THR A 35 10.49 -0.45 -8.83
C THR A 35 9.75 0.89 -8.87
N TRP A 36 8.54 0.92 -9.43
CA TRP A 36 7.72 2.10 -9.62
C TRP A 36 6.43 2.09 -8.79
N PHE A 37 6.15 1.03 -8.01
CA PHE A 37 4.89 0.89 -7.28
C PHE A 37 4.93 -0.17 -6.18
N VAL A 38 4.28 0.09 -5.06
CA VAL A 38 4.01 -0.92 -4.02
C VAL A 38 2.55 -0.84 -3.61
N LEU A 39 1.87 -1.98 -3.50
CA LEU A 39 0.54 -2.11 -2.91
C LEU A 39 0.59 -2.97 -1.65
N LEU A 40 0.08 -2.40 -0.56
CA LEU A 40 -0.16 -3.08 0.70
C LEU A 40 -1.66 -3.34 0.89
N SER A 41 -1.99 -4.50 1.44
CA SER A 41 -3.35 -4.88 1.80
C SER A 41 -3.42 -5.50 3.18
N ALA A 42 -4.46 -5.16 3.93
CA ALA A 42 -4.83 -5.89 5.16
C ALA A 42 -5.45 -7.27 4.85
N GLY A 43 -5.78 -7.58 3.59
CA GLY A 43 -6.36 -8.86 3.19
C GLY A 43 -7.63 -9.19 3.97
N ASP A 44 -7.70 -10.39 4.54
CA ASP A 44 -8.85 -10.83 5.35
C ASP A 44 -8.99 -10.07 6.67
N ALA A 45 -7.95 -9.35 7.12
CA ALA A 45 -8.02 -8.54 8.34
C ALA A 45 -8.83 -7.25 8.16
N GLY A 46 -9.17 -6.85 6.92
CA GLY A 46 -10.07 -5.73 6.66
C GLY A 46 -9.88 -5.09 5.28
N PRO A 47 -10.73 -4.10 4.94
CA PRO A 47 -10.76 -3.49 3.60
C PRO A 47 -9.60 -2.50 3.34
N ALA A 48 -8.67 -2.34 4.28
CA ALA A 48 -7.62 -1.33 4.22
C ALA A 48 -6.57 -1.72 3.17
N ASN A 49 -6.43 -0.87 2.15
CA ASN A 49 -5.38 -0.93 1.15
C ASN A 49 -4.64 0.41 1.12
N LEU A 50 -3.34 0.36 0.81
CA LEU A 50 -2.49 1.54 0.73
C LEU A 50 -1.41 1.30 -0.32
N ALA A 51 -1.21 2.26 -1.22
CA ALA A 51 -0.17 2.18 -2.23
C ALA A 51 0.84 3.31 -2.13
N PHE A 52 2.02 3.06 -2.69
CA PHE A 52 3.13 4.00 -2.78
C PHE A 52 3.68 4.06 -4.20
N MET A 53 4.08 5.25 -4.63
CA MET A 53 4.77 5.51 -5.90
C MET A 53 5.96 6.44 -5.68
N PRO A 54 7.06 6.29 -6.42
CA PRO A 54 8.14 7.27 -6.41
C PRO A 54 7.68 8.59 -7.06
N CYS A 55 8.29 9.71 -6.64
CA CYS A 55 8.14 11.00 -7.31
C CYS A 55 8.88 11.05 -8.66
#